data_AF-A0A3D9MF89-F1
#
_entry.id   AF-A0A3D9MF89-F1
#
_cell.length_a   1.000
_cell.length_b   1.000
_cell.length_c   1.000
_cell.angle_alpha   90.00
_cell.angle_beta   90.00
_cell.angle_gamma   90.00
#
_symmetry.space_group_name_H-M   'P 1'
#
loop_
_entity.id
_entity.type
_entity.pdbx_description
1 polymer ?
#
loop_
_entity_poly.entity_id
_entity_poly.type
_entity_poly.pdbx_seq_one_letter_code
_entity_poly.pdbx_strand_id
1 'polypeptide(L)'
;MGLLISSHASAGPVSALDSKCSFCATSPAVLRRVRPAALRRLVRDFCGLLLCLVDFATNHVNFVANETIRRVCRAISVALACVQPDNRRVAAWFGYCFDGIMDTPTTQPSRPVPRETHFDRLGGETDVNRLVDAFYRHMDTRADAQRIRAMHHPDLSSTKAVLVLYLCEWLGADKRYSAQHGQPRLRTRHAAFAIGTAERDAWLACMRAAFDETGVDPALRDELMQAFFKIADRMRNTQTCPPFNSVQPEDL
;
A
#
# COMPACT_ATOMS: atom_id res chain seq x y z
N MET A 1 16.84 -20.26 66.19
CA MET A 1 16.55 -20.70 64.80
C MET A 1 16.94 -19.56 63.87
N GLY A 2 17.86 -19.81 62.92
CA GLY A 2 18.25 -18.87 61.87
C GLY A 2 19.69 -18.35 61.97
N LEU A 3 20.65 -19.14 61.47
CA LEU A 3 22.09 -18.84 61.32
C LEU A 3 22.33 -17.57 60.46
N LEU A 4 23.11 -16.57 60.90
CA LEU A 4 24.59 -16.40 60.95
C LEU A 4 25.27 -15.82 59.68
N ILE A 5 25.74 -14.57 59.84
CA ILE A 5 27.08 -13.99 59.57
C ILE A 5 27.50 -13.61 58.12
N SER A 6 27.67 -12.27 57.93
CA SER A 6 28.84 -11.48 57.43
C SER A 6 29.96 -12.21 56.66
N SER A 7 30.57 -11.75 55.56
CA SER A 7 31.18 -10.48 55.14
C SER A 7 32.67 -10.72 54.78
N HIS A 8 33.22 -9.89 53.88
CA HIS A 8 34.64 -9.62 53.53
C HIS A 8 35.34 -10.38 52.37
N ALA A 9 35.50 -9.61 51.27
CA ALA A 9 36.75 -9.07 50.70
C ALA A 9 37.90 -9.95 50.16
N SER A 10 38.24 -9.64 48.89
CA SER A 10 39.58 -9.38 48.30
C SER A 10 40.49 -10.50 47.77
N ALA A 11 40.68 -10.45 46.45
CA ALA A 11 41.87 -10.60 45.60
C ALA A 11 43.07 -11.50 46.00
N GLY A 12 43.47 -12.38 45.07
CA GLY A 12 44.82 -12.97 44.97
C GLY A 12 44.86 -14.23 44.09
N PRO A 13 45.95 -14.51 43.34
CA PRO A 13 45.91 -15.14 42.01
C PRO A 13 46.26 -16.64 42.00
N VAL A 14 46.19 -17.28 40.82
CA VAL A 14 47.17 -18.24 40.24
C VAL A 14 46.51 -19.09 39.13
N SER A 15 46.95 -18.81 37.89
CA SER A 15 47.21 -19.66 36.72
C SER A 15 46.43 -20.94 36.38
N ALA A 16 46.33 -21.12 35.06
CA ALA A 16 46.33 -22.37 34.31
C ALA A 16 44.97 -23.07 34.14
N LEU A 17 44.28 -22.73 33.03
CA LEU A 17 43.62 -23.74 32.22
C LEU A 17 43.91 -23.47 30.75
N ASP A 18 44.58 -24.48 30.21
CA ASP A 18 45.25 -24.60 28.94
C ASP A 18 44.28 -24.82 27.77
N SER A 19 44.71 -24.31 26.62
CA SER A 19 44.74 -25.03 25.34
C SER A 19 43.44 -25.63 24.77
N LYS A 20 42.86 -24.92 23.79
CA LYS A 20 42.28 -25.49 22.54
C LYS A 20 41.94 -24.39 21.53
N CYS A 21 42.96 -23.68 21.06
CA CYS A 21 42.92 -23.00 19.76
C CYS A 21 43.85 -23.78 18.83
N SER A 22 43.38 -24.94 18.36
CA SER A 22 44.11 -25.81 17.44
C SER A 22 43.25 -26.04 16.20
N PHE A 23 43.09 -24.99 15.40
CA PHE A 23 42.64 -25.13 14.00
C PHE A 23 43.32 -24.12 13.05
N CYS A 24 44.54 -23.69 13.39
CA CYS A 24 45.45 -22.99 12.50
C CYS A 24 46.74 -23.81 12.32
N ALA A 25 46.64 -24.98 11.68
CA ALA A 25 47.81 -25.70 11.19
C ALA A 25 47.42 -26.69 10.08
N THR A 26 46.82 -26.20 9.00
CA THR A 26 46.81 -26.98 7.76
C THR A 26 48.20 -26.92 7.16
N SER A 27 48.97 -27.98 7.38
CA SER A 27 50.33 -28.16 6.86
C SER A 27 50.41 -27.84 5.34
N PRO A 28 51.48 -27.20 4.83
CA PRO A 28 51.64 -26.81 3.42
C PRO A 28 51.53 -27.96 2.40
N ALA A 29 51.54 -29.22 2.87
CA ALA A 29 51.41 -30.41 2.04
C ALA A 29 49.98 -30.69 1.54
N VAL A 30 48.93 -30.26 2.25
CA VAL A 30 47.53 -30.52 1.82
C VAL A 30 47.11 -29.59 0.68
N LEU A 31 47.60 -28.36 0.66
CA LEU A 31 47.32 -27.37 -0.39
C LEU A 31 47.96 -27.72 -1.75
N ARG A 32 48.92 -28.66 -1.80
CA ARG A 32 49.56 -29.10 -3.05
C ARG A 32 48.80 -30.18 -3.82
N ARG A 33 47.71 -30.75 -3.28
CA ARG A 33 46.92 -31.78 -3.98
C ARG A 33 45.62 -31.27 -4.61
N VAL A 34 45.20 -30.04 -4.32
CA VAL A 34 44.02 -29.47 -4.98
C VAL A 34 44.45 -28.95 -6.35
N ARG A 35 44.13 -29.70 -7.42
CA ARG A 35 44.39 -29.25 -8.78
C ARG A 35 43.68 -27.90 -9.00
N PRO A 36 44.34 -26.89 -9.59
CA PRO A 36 43.80 -25.55 -9.72
C PRO A 36 42.48 -25.51 -10.50
N ALA A 37 42.16 -26.53 -11.30
CA ALA A 37 40.85 -26.65 -11.96
C ALA A 37 39.70 -26.98 -10.99
N ALA A 38 39.91 -27.84 -9.99
CA ALA A 38 38.87 -28.24 -9.04
C ALA A 38 38.50 -27.09 -8.09
N LEU A 39 39.50 -26.36 -7.59
CA LEU A 39 39.28 -25.15 -6.79
C LEU A 39 38.60 -24.04 -7.59
N ARG A 40 38.98 -23.85 -8.87
CA ARG A 40 38.34 -22.89 -9.77
C ARG A 40 36.89 -23.25 -10.13
N ARG A 41 36.52 -24.54 -10.07
CA ARG A 41 35.15 -25.00 -10.30
C ARG A 41 34.31 -24.79 -9.05
N LEU A 42 34.84 -25.18 -7.89
CA LEU A 42 34.19 -24.96 -6.60
C LEU A 42 33.91 -23.47 -6.33
N VAL A 43 34.87 -22.58 -6.59
CA VAL A 43 34.70 -21.12 -6.42
C VAL A 43 33.68 -20.56 -7.41
N ARG A 44 33.63 -21.05 -8.65
CA ARG A 44 32.65 -20.62 -9.64
C ARG A 44 31.24 -21.07 -9.28
N ASP A 45 31.10 -22.30 -8.84
CA ASP A 45 29.82 -22.88 -8.44
C ASP A 45 29.30 -22.17 -7.16
N PHE A 46 30.20 -21.82 -6.23
CA PHE A 46 29.86 -21.05 -5.03
C PHE A 46 29.50 -19.59 -5.34
N CYS A 47 30.23 -18.92 -6.24
CA CYS A 47 29.89 -17.57 -6.69
C CYS A 47 28.57 -17.54 -7.46
N GLY A 48 28.27 -18.57 -8.27
CA GLY A 48 27.00 -18.70 -8.98
C GLY A 48 25.83 -18.88 -8.01
N LEU A 49 25.98 -19.71 -6.98
CA LEU A 49 24.95 -19.89 -5.94
C LEU A 49 24.72 -18.60 -5.15
N LEU A 50 25.78 -17.85 -4.85
CA LEU A 50 25.70 -16.60 -4.11
C LEU A 50 25.03 -15.49 -4.94
N LEU A 51 25.33 -15.40 -6.24
CA LEU A 51 24.67 -14.46 -7.15
C LEU A 51 23.18 -14.80 -7.32
N CYS A 52 22.82 -16.09 -7.46
CA CYS A 52 21.42 -16.52 -7.47
C CYS A 52 20.69 -16.21 -6.15
N LEU A 53 21.36 -16.34 -5.00
CA LEU A 53 20.80 -15.98 -3.69
C LEU A 53 20.58 -14.47 -3.56
N VAL A 54 21.49 -13.65 -4.09
CA VAL A 54 21.33 -12.19 -4.14
C VAL A 54 20.20 -11.80 -5.09
N ASP A 55 20.11 -12.38 -6.29
CA ASP A 55 19.01 -12.12 -7.23
C ASP A 55 17.64 -12.53 -6.66
N PHE A 56 17.57 -13.71 -6.03
CA PHE A 56 16.35 -14.18 -5.36
C PHE A 56 15.95 -13.26 -4.18
N ALA A 57 16.93 -12.81 -3.38
CA ALA A 57 16.70 -11.90 -2.28
C ALA A 57 16.31 -10.48 -2.72
N THR A 58 16.77 -10.04 -3.90
CA THR A 58 16.49 -8.69 -4.41
C THR A 58 15.15 -8.61 -5.14
N ASN A 59 14.71 -9.70 -5.79
CA ASN A 59 13.48 -9.72 -6.59
C ASN A 59 12.22 -10.19 -5.84
N HIS A 60 12.34 -10.90 -4.70
CA HIS A 60 11.17 -11.49 -4.03
C HIS A 60 10.90 -10.99 -2.60
N VAL A 61 11.76 -10.14 -2.03
CA VAL A 61 11.55 -9.58 -0.69
C VAL A 61 11.97 -8.12 -0.67
N ASN A 62 11.05 -7.22 -0.30
CA ASN A 62 11.36 -5.81 0.02
C ASN A 62 12.26 -5.78 1.26
N PHE A 63 13.56 -5.99 1.06
CA PHE A 63 14.52 -6.15 2.14
C PHE A 63 15.27 -4.84 2.38
N VAL A 64 14.92 -4.16 3.47
CA VAL A 64 15.70 -3.05 4.02
C VAL A 64 17.10 -3.58 4.40
N ALA A 65 18.13 -2.89 3.92
CA ALA A 65 19.54 -3.29 3.98
C ALA A 65 20.05 -3.65 5.39
N ASN A 66 20.10 -4.95 5.72
CA ASN A 66 20.71 -5.47 6.95
C ASN A 66 22.25 -5.41 6.88
N GLU A 67 22.87 -4.81 7.90
CA GLU A 67 24.32 -4.70 8.10
C GLU A 67 25.06 -6.05 8.02
N THR A 68 24.38 -7.16 8.37
CA THR A 68 24.94 -8.51 8.23
C THR A 68 25.23 -8.87 6.79
N ILE A 69 24.38 -8.48 5.83
CA ILE A 69 24.60 -8.75 4.41
C ILE A 69 25.81 -7.95 3.90
N ARG A 70 25.96 -6.69 4.34
CA ARG A 70 27.13 -5.86 3.99
C ARG A 70 28.44 -6.48 4.47
N ARG A 71 28.46 -7.07 5.66
CA ARG A 71 29.64 -7.75 6.23
C ARG A 71 30.00 -9.01 5.44
N VAL A 72 28.99 -9.79 5.04
CA VAL A 72 29.18 -10.98 4.21
C VAL A 72 29.73 -10.61 2.83
N CYS A 73 29.16 -9.61 2.17
CA CYS A 73 29.65 -9.14 0.87
C CYS A 73 31.10 -8.63 0.95
N ARG A 74 31.46 -7.84 1.98
CA ARG A 74 32.84 -7.37 2.19
C ARG A 74 33.83 -8.51 2.42
N ALA A 75 33.46 -9.49 3.23
CA ALA A 75 34.31 -10.65 3.50
C ALA A 75 34.58 -11.48 2.23
N ILE A 76 33.58 -11.62 1.37
CA ILE A 76 33.69 -12.35 0.10
C ILE A 76 34.57 -11.59 -0.91
N SER A 77 34.43 -10.26 -1.01
CA SER A 77 35.30 -9.44 -1.86
C SER A 77 36.77 -9.51 -1.44
N VAL A 78 37.06 -9.49 -0.14
CA VAL A 78 38.44 -9.65 0.38
C VAL A 78 38.99 -11.04 0.08
N ALA A 79 38.19 -12.09 0.29
CA ALA A 79 38.59 -13.46 0.01
C ALA A 79 38.90 -13.69 -1.49
N LEU A 80 38.12 -13.08 -2.39
CA LEU A 80 38.34 -13.16 -3.84
C LEU A 80 39.62 -12.41 -4.27
N ALA A 81 39.94 -11.28 -3.64
CA ALA A 81 41.18 -10.55 -3.91
C ALA A 81 42.45 -11.34 -3.52
N CYS A 82 42.37 -12.19 -2.50
CA CYS A 82 43.50 -13.02 -2.06
C CYS A 82 43.78 -14.24 -2.96
N VAL A 83 42.82 -14.69 -3.77
CA VAL A 83 42.94 -15.94 -4.56
C VAL A 83 43.44 -15.70 -6.00
N GLN A 84 43.43 -14.46 -6.51
CA GLN A 84 43.92 -14.13 -7.85
C GLN A 84 44.71 -12.80 -7.89
N PRO A 85 46.03 -12.81 -7.68
CA PRO A 85 46.83 -11.59 -7.65
C PRO A 85 47.01 -10.91 -9.02
N ASP A 86 46.71 -11.61 -10.13
CA ASP A 86 46.98 -11.09 -11.49
C ASP A 86 45.75 -10.46 -12.18
N ASN A 87 44.64 -10.32 -11.47
CA ASN A 87 43.39 -9.82 -12.05
C ASN A 87 43.07 -8.40 -11.61
N ARG A 88 43.99 -7.47 -11.88
CA ARG A 88 43.80 -6.02 -11.64
C ARG A 88 42.54 -5.45 -12.32
N ARG A 89 41.97 -6.16 -13.31
CA ARG A 89 40.71 -5.79 -13.98
C ARG A 89 39.45 -6.17 -13.19
N VAL A 90 39.48 -7.21 -12.35
CA VAL A 90 38.31 -7.63 -11.55
C VAL A 90 38.19 -6.84 -10.25
N ALA A 91 39.32 -6.47 -9.63
CA ALA A 91 39.33 -5.54 -8.49
C ALA A 91 38.84 -4.14 -8.91
N ALA A 92 39.22 -3.66 -10.10
CA ALA A 92 38.73 -2.40 -10.66
C ALA A 92 37.23 -2.47 -11.02
N TRP A 93 36.73 -3.61 -11.50
CA TRP A 93 35.30 -3.81 -11.78
C TRP A 93 34.45 -3.89 -10.50
N PHE A 94 34.92 -4.58 -9.45
CA PHE A 94 34.26 -4.58 -8.14
C PHE A 94 34.33 -3.21 -7.44
N GLY A 95 35.43 -2.47 -7.57
CA GLY A 95 35.55 -1.11 -7.06
C GLY A 95 34.61 -0.15 -7.79
N TYR A 96 34.53 -0.20 -9.12
CA TYR A 96 33.65 0.68 -9.91
C TYR A 96 32.16 0.38 -9.70
N CYS A 97 31.79 -0.89 -9.51
CA CYS A 97 30.41 -1.28 -9.16
C CYS A 97 30.03 -0.98 -7.70
N PHE A 98 30.99 -0.78 -6.79
CA PHE A 98 30.70 -0.53 -5.37
C PHE A 98 30.91 0.94 -4.95
N ASP A 99 31.96 1.61 -5.41
CA ASP A 99 32.19 3.06 -5.17
C ASP A 99 31.26 3.93 -6.03
N GLY A 100 30.91 3.49 -7.24
CA GLY A 100 29.93 4.18 -8.10
C GLY A 100 28.48 4.12 -7.58
N ILE A 101 28.20 3.26 -6.61
CA ILE A 101 26.88 3.10 -5.98
C ILE A 101 26.79 3.81 -4.62
N MET A 102 27.92 4.18 -3.99
CA MET A 102 27.91 4.63 -2.58
C MET A 102 28.16 6.12 -2.34
N ASP A 103 28.61 6.90 -3.33
CA ASP A 103 28.82 8.36 -3.17
C ASP A 103 27.90 9.23 -4.04
N THR A 104 26.93 8.64 -4.74
CA THR A 104 25.79 9.45 -5.20
C THR A 104 24.93 9.69 -3.96
N PRO A 105 24.71 10.94 -3.48
CA PRO A 105 23.62 11.19 -2.56
C PRO A 105 22.37 10.83 -3.34
N THR A 106 21.96 9.57 -3.19
CA THR A 106 20.71 9.07 -3.71
C THR A 106 19.67 9.65 -2.78
N THR A 107 19.39 10.94 -2.93
CA THR A 107 18.06 11.47 -2.74
C THR A 107 17.22 10.79 -3.81
N GLN A 108 16.91 9.50 -3.60
CA GLN A 108 15.71 8.92 -4.17
C GLN A 108 14.64 9.93 -3.76
N PRO A 109 13.91 10.58 -4.68
CA PRO A 109 12.67 11.22 -4.28
C PRO A 109 11.90 10.11 -3.59
N SER A 110 11.69 10.24 -2.27
CA SER A 110 10.92 9.28 -1.51
C SER A 110 9.65 9.07 -2.32
N ARG A 111 9.43 7.87 -2.86
CA ARG A 111 8.18 7.55 -3.56
C ARG A 111 7.09 8.02 -2.61
N PRO A 112 6.24 8.99 -2.99
CA PRO A 112 5.24 9.48 -2.07
C PRO A 112 4.50 8.24 -1.58
N VAL A 113 4.52 8.01 -0.27
CA VAL A 113 3.68 6.98 0.34
C VAL A 113 2.29 7.29 -0.21
N PRO A 114 1.66 6.38 -0.98
CA PRO A 114 0.36 6.66 -1.55
C PRO A 114 -0.53 7.10 -0.38
N ARG A 115 -1.00 8.35 -0.43
CA ARG A 115 -2.00 8.79 0.53
C ARG A 115 -3.18 7.87 0.32
N GLU A 116 -3.56 7.15 1.37
CA GLU A 116 -4.70 6.26 1.35
C GLU A 116 -5.91 7.03 0.79
N THR A 117 -6.52 6.48 -0.25
CA THR A 117 -7.62 7.17 -0.95
C THR A 117 -8.87 7.15 -0.08
N HIS A 118 -9.86 7.99 -0.41
CA HIS A 118 -11.16 7.89 0.25
C HIS A 118 -11.82 6.52 0.02
N PHE A 119 -11.54 5.89 -1.13
CA PHE A 119 -11.99 4.54 -1.44
C PHE A 119 -11.38 3.49 -0.49
N ASP A 120 -10.07 3.55 -0.27
CA ASP A 120 -9.38 2.65 0.66
C ASP A 120 -9.88 2.84 2.10
N ARG A 121 -9.99 4.11 2.55
CA ARG A 121 -10.50 4.47 3.89
C ARG A 121 -11.96 4.03 4.11
N LEU A 122 -12.75 3.93 3.05
CA LEU A 122 -14.15 3.48 3.13
C LEU A 122 -14.26 1.95 3.26
N GLY A 123 -13.23 1.20 2.89
CA GLY A 123 -13.25 -0.27 2.83
C GLY A 123 -13.41 -0.84 1.40
N GLY A 124 -13.21 -0.01 0.38
CA GLY A 124 -13.23 -0.40 -1.02
C GLY A 124 -14.63 -0.70 -1.58
N GLU A 125 -14.68 -1.48 -2.65
CA GLU A 125 -15.91 -1.66 -3.44
C GLU A 125 -17.02 -2.37 -2.66
N THR A 126 -16.69 -3.28 -1.75
CA THR A 126 -17.69 -3.95 -0.90
C THR A 126 -18.47 -2.95 -0.05
N ASP A 127 -17.79 -1.99 0.57
CA ASP A 127 -18.45 -0.98 1.40
C ASP A 127 -19.11 0.12 0.56
N VAL A 128 -18.61 0.42 -0.65
CA VAL A 128 -19.35 1.25 -1.61
C VAL A 128 -20.69 0.61 -1.99
N ASN A 129 -20.72 -0.70 -2.26
CA ASN A 129 -21.97 -1.42 -2.57
C ASN A 129 -22.95 -1.34 -1.39
N ARG A 130 -22.48 -1.62 -0.16
CA ARG A 130 -23.30 -1.51 1.05
C ARG A 130 -23.85 -0.10 1.26
N LEU A 131 -23.03 0.93 1.02
CA LEU A 131 -23.43 2.33 1.11
C LEU A 131 -24.51 2.67 0.09
N VAL A 132 -24.34 2.27 -1.18
CA VAL A 132 -25.34 2.52 -2.24
C VAL A 132 -26.66 1.80 -1.96
N ASP A 133 -26.60 0.57 -1.45
CA ASP A 133 -27.80 -0.17 -1.06
C ASP A 133 -28.54 0.49 0.10
N ALA A 134 -27.83 0.94 1.14
CA ALA A 134 -28.41 1.68 2.25
C ALA A 134 -28.99 3.04 1.79
N PHE A 135 -28.28 3.75 0.91
CA PHE A 135 -28.72 5.02 0.34
C PHE A 135 -30.08 4.91 -0.35
N TYR A 136 -30.25 3.94 -1.25
CA TYR A 136 -31.53 3.78 -1.95
C TYR A 136 -32.64 3.23 -1.05
N ARG A 137 -32.31 2.40 -0.05
CA ARG A 137 -33.31 1.96 0.94
C ARG A 137 -33.80 3.11 1.82
N HIS A 138 -32.93 4.05 2.18
CA HIS A 138 -33.36 5.29 2.84
C HIS A 138 -34.20 6.17 1.89
N MET A 139 -33.84 6.24 0.61
CA MET A 139 -34.64 6.97 -0.38
C MET A 139 -36.05 6.37 -0.54
N ASP A 140 -36.18 5.04 -0.47
CA ASP A 140 -37.47 4.34 -0.54
C ASP A 140 -38.37 4.59 0.68
N THR A 141 -37.77 4.73 1.87
CA THR A 141 -38.51 4.68 3.14
C THR A 141 -38.77 6.04 3.76
N ARG A 142 -37.96 7.05 3.45
CA ARG A 142 -38.10 8.37 4.05
C ARG A 142 -39.21 9.19 3.41
N ALA A 143 -40.07 9.78 4.23
CA ALA A 143 -41.16 10.63 3.77
C ALA A 143 -40.69 11.87 2.98
N ASP A 144 -39.58 12.49 3.40
CA ASP A 144 -39.00 13.65 2.71
C ASP A 144 -38.30 13.30 1.37
N ALA A 145 -38.01 12.02 1.13
CA ALA A 145 -37.36 11.54 -0.08
C ALA A 145 -38.34 11.04 -1.16
N GLN A 146 -39.64 10.97 -0.88
CA GLN A 146 -40.65 10.44 -1.81
C GLN A 146 -40.59 11.10 -3.19
N ARG A 147 -40.36 12.42 -3.21
CA ARG A 147 -40.27 13.17 -4.47
C ARG A 147 -39.05 12.79 -5.29
N ILE A 148 -37.87 12.72 -4.68
CA ILE A 148 -36.66 12.29 -5.41
C ILE A 148 -36.75 10.81 -5.79
N ARG A 149 -37.42 9.98 -4.99
CA ARG A 149 -37.64 8.58 -5.31
C ARG A 149 -38.51 8.40 -6.55
N ALA A 150 -39.54 9.24 -6.71
CA ALA A 150 -40.41 9.24 -7.88
C ALA A 150 -39.69 9.62 -9.19
N MET A 151 -38.52 10.26 -9.13
CA MET A 151 -37.67 10.55 -10.30
C MET A 151 -36.88 9.33 -10.78
N HIS A 152 -36.91 8.23 -10.03
CA HIS A 152 -36.18 7.00 -10.35
C HIS A 152 -37.15 5.91 -10.80
N HIS A 153 -36.69 5.03 -11.69
CA HIS A 153 -37.44 3.85 -12.09
C HIS A 153 -37.80 2.96 -10.86
N PRO A 154 -38.92 2.22 -10.87
CA PRO A 154 -39.26 1.32 -9.77
C PRO A 154 -38.17 0.29 -9.47
N ASP A 155 -37.63 -0.35 -10.52
CA ASP A 155 -36.42 -1.17 -10.42
C ASP A 155 -35.16 -0.28 -10.45
N LEU A 156 -34.40 -0.33 -9.36
CA LEU A 156 -33.19 0.46 -9.14
C LEU A 156 -31.90 -0.29 -9.50
N SER A 157 -31.98 -1.54 -9.96
CA SER A 157 -30.81 -2.41 -10.17
C SER A 157 -29.75 -1.77 -11.07
N SER A 158 -30.17 -1.20 -12.20
CA SER A 158 -29.27 -0.52 -13.14
C SER A 158 -28.72 0.79 -12.55
N THR A 159 -29.56 1.59 -11.89
CA THR A 159 -29.15 2.86 -11.29
C THR A 159 -28.13 2.65 -10.17
N LYS A 160 -28.33 1.62 -9.33
CA LYS A 160 -27.38 1.22 -8.28
C LYS A 160 -26.03 0.86 -8.87
N ALA A 161 -26.00 0.00 -9.89
CA ALA A 161 -24.75 -0.41 -10.54
C ALA A 161 -23.97 0.79 -11.09
N VAL A 162 -24.67 1.74 -11.74
CA VAL A 162 -24.04 2.96 -12.26
C VAL A 162 -23.51 3.85 -11.13
N LEU A 163 -24.25 4.00 -10.02
CA LEU A 163 -23.81 4.79 -8.87
C LEU A 163 -22.60 4.17 -8.18
N VAL A 164 -22.55 2.84 -8.04
CA VAL A 164 -21.38 2.13 -7.50
C VAL A 164 -20.14 2.39 -8.35
N LEU A 165 -20.24 2.23 -9.67
CA LEU A 165 -19.13 2.52 -10.58
C LEU A 165 -18.65 3.97 -10.43
N TYR A 166 -19.60 4.91 -10.40
CA TYR A 166 -19.30 6.33 -10.24
C TYR A 166 -18.59 6.62 -8.91
N LEU A 167 -19.12 6.11 -7.79
CA LEU A 167 -18.55 6.36 -6.46
C LEU A 167 -17.19 5.71 -6.29
N CYS A 168 -16.97 4.49 -6.78
CA CYS A 168 -15.66 3.85 -6.77
C CYS A 168 -14.61 4.75 -7.44
N GLU A 169 -14.87 5.19 -8.68
CA GLU A 169 -13.93 6.05 -9.41
C GLU A 169 -13.78 7.43 -8.74
N TRP A 170 -14.88 8.02 -8.25
CA TRP A 170 -14.87 9.33 -7.60
C TRP A 170 -14.10 9.33 -6.27
N LEU A 171 -14.13 8.23 -5.52
CA LEU A 171 -13.41 8.05 -4.25
C LEU A 171 -11.92 7.69 -4.44
N GLY A 172 -11.49 7.39 -5.68
CA GLY A 172 -10.09 7.16 -6.02
C GLY A 172 -9.74 5.75 -6.52
N ALA A 173 -10.72 4.89 -6.79
CA ALA A 173 -10.48 3.60 -7.43
C ALA A 173 -10.19 3.74 -8.94
N ASP A 174 -9.97 2.60 -9.60
CA ASP A 174 -9.74 2.55 -11.05
C ASP A 174 -10.90 3.14 -11.86
N LYS A 175 -10.57 3.72 -13.02
CA LYS A 175 -11.49 4.49 -13.88
C LYS A 175 -12.49 3.64 -14.69
N ARG A 176 -13.32 2.85 -14.00
CA ARG A 176 -14.32 1.98 -14.63
C ARG A 176 -15.55 2.73 -15.11
N TYR A 177 -15.99 3.76 -14.40
CA TYR A 177 -17.16 4.55 -14.79
C TYR A 177 -16.88 5.33 -16.07
N SER A 178 -15.78 6.06 -16.12
CA SER A 178 -15.42 6.88 -17.29
C SER A 178 -15.12 6.02 -18.52
N ALA A 179 -14.61 4.79 -18.34
CA ALA A 179 -14.41 3.87 -19.45
C ALA A 179 -15.72 3.44 -20.11
N GLN A 180 -16.80 3.29 -19.34
CA GLN A 180 -18.11 2.82 -19.84
C GLN A 180 -19.05 3.96 -20.23
N HIS A 181 -19.01 5.08 -19.50
CA HIS A 181 -19.96 6.18 -19.62
C HIS A 181 -19.33 7.50 -20.09
N GLY A 182 -18.01 7.56 -20.28
CA GLY A 182 -17.30 8.79 -20.57
C GLY A 182 -17.33 9.78 -19.40
N GLN A 183 -17.11 11.06 -19.71
CA GLN A 183 -17.09 12.11 -18.68
C GLN A 183 -18.41 12.15 -17.88
N PRO A 184 -18.37 12.31 -16.54
CA PRO A 184 -19.57 12.29 -15.70
C PRO A 184 -20.67 13.27 -16.08
N ARG A 185 -20.33 14.46 -16.60
CA ARG A 185 -21.28 15.50 -17.07
C ARG A 185 -22.55 15.60 -16.22
N LEU A 186 -22.37 15.58 -14.89
CA LEU A 186 -23.45 15.28 -13.95
C LEU A 186 -24.64 16.23 -14.13
N ARG A 187 -24.38 17.54 -14.19
CA ARG A 187 -25.43 18.54 -14.36
C ARG A 187 -26.24 18.34 -15.64
N THR A 188 -25.60 17.95 -16.74
CA THR A 188 -26.30 17.67 -18.01
C THR A 188 -27.18 16.43 -17.87
N ARG A 189 -26.68 15.37 -17.23
CA ARG A 189 -27.44 14.14 -17.01
C ARG A 189 -28.62 14.33 -16.04
N HIS A 190 -28.51 15.29 -15.14
CA HIS A 190 -29.58 15.64 -14.18
C HIS A 190 -30.50 16.77 -14.68
N ALA A 191 -30.30 17.27 -15.90
CA ALA A 191 -31.04 18.43 -16.42
C ALA A 191 -32.52 18.14 -16.70
N ALA A 192 -32.88 16.87 -16.93
CA ALA A 192 -34.27 16.45 -17.16
C ALA A 192 -35.14 16.51 -15.89
N PHE A 193 -34.53 16.54 -14.70
CA PHE A 193 -35.26 16.51 -13.44
C PHE A 193 -35.33 17.90 -12.81
N ALA A 194 -36.47 18.27 -12.25
CA ALA A 194 -36.60 19.50 -11.47
C ALA A 194 -35.94 19.32 -10.08
N ILE A 195 -34.68 19.77 -9.95
CA ILE A 195 -33.90 19.64 -8.72
C ILE A 195 -33.78 21.01 -8.05
N GLY A 196 -34.48 21.17 -6.93
CA GLY A 196 -34.44 22.34 -6.08
C GLY A 196 -33.68 22.08 -4.77
N THR A 197 -33.85 23.00 -3.81
CA THR A 197 -33.25 22.92 -2.48
C THR A 197 -33.74 21.68 -1.71
N ALA A 198 -35.05 21.39 -1.77
CA ALA A 198 -35.66 20.28 -1.04
C ALA A 198 -35.16 18.92 -1.56
N GLU A 199 -35.05 18.76 -2.88
CA GLU A 199 -34.58 17.53 -3.52
C GLU A 199 -33.11 17.27 -3.19
N ARG A 200 -32.26 18.31 -3.21
CA ARG A 200 -30.87 18.23 -2.76
C ARG A 200 -30.78 17.81 -1.30
N ASP A 201 -31.56 18.43 -0.42
CA ASP A 201 -31.51 18.15 1.02
C ASP A 201 -32.01 16.75 1.35
N ALA A 202 -33.08 16.29 0.69
CA ALA A 202 -33.56 14.92 0.81
C ALA A 202 -32.50 13.90 0.35
N TRP A 203 -31.82 14.17 -0.76
CA TRP A 203 -30.74 13.30 -1.26
C TRP A 203 -29.57 13.22 -0.24
N LEU A 204 -29.15 14.37 0.30
CA LEU A 204 -28.08 14.43 1.31
C LEU A 204 -28.50 13.77 2.63
N ALA A 205 -29.77 13.88 3.01
CA ALA A 205 -30.31 13.21 4.20
C ALA A 205 -30.30 11.69 4.04
N CYS A 206 -30.62 11.17 2.85
CA CYS A 206 -30.50 9.75 2.53
C CYS A 206 -29.04 9.28 2.61
N MET A 207 -28.10 10.05 2.05
CA MET A 207 -26.67 9.70 2.07
C MET A 207 -26.10 9.72 3.50
N ARG A 208 -26.49 10.71 4.31
CA ARG A 208 -26.09 10.77 5.73
C ARG A 208 -26.61 9.56 6.51
N ALA A 209 -27.88 9.22 6.36
CA ALA A 209 -28.46 8.05 7.01
C ALA A 209 -27.76 6.75 6.58
N ALA A 210 -27.42 6.63 5.29
CA ALA A 210 -26.68 5.49 4.77
C ALA A 210 -25.28 5.37 5.40
N PHE A 211 -24.56 6.48 5.59
CA PHE A 211 -23.28 6.48 6.31
C PHE A 211 -23.40 6.06 7.77
N ASP A 212 -24.43 6.57 8.46
CA ASP A 212 -24.68 6.23 9.85
C ASP A 212 -25.02 4.73 9.99
N GLU A 213 -25.75 4.17 9.03
CA GLU A 213 -26.08 2.74 9.01
C GLU A 213 -24.87 1.84 8.70
N THR A 214 -24.04 2.21 7.72
CA THR A 214 -22.88 1.37 7.34
C THR A 214 -21.71 1.49 8.29
N GLY A 215 -21.76 2.43 9.25
CA GLY A 215 -20.75 2.57 10.30
C GLY A 215 -19.44 3.17 9.80
N VAL A 216 -19.52 4.08 8.82
CA VAL A 216 -18.33 4.77 8.28
C VAL A 216 -17.69 5.65 9.36
N ASP A 217 -16.35 5.68 9.37
CA ASP A 217 -15.58 6.53 10.27
C ASP A 217 -16.11 7.98 10.29
N PRO A 218 -16.39 8.58 11.47
CA PRO A 218 -17.00 9.90 11.55
C PRO A 218 -16.22 11.01 10.83
N ALA A 219 -14.88 10.98 10.86
CA ALA A 219 -14.07 11.98 10.19
C ALA A 219 -14.16 11.82 8.66
N LEU A 220 -14.07 10.60 8.15
CA LEU A 220 -14.29 10.29 6.75
C LEU A 220 -15.70 10.70 6.29
N ARG A 221 -16.73 10.35 7.07
CA ARG A 221 -18.12 10.72 6.79
C ARG A 221 -18.25 12.24 6.64
N ASP A 222 -17.68 13.01 7.56
CA ASP A 222 -17.82 14.48 7.53
C ASP A 222 -17.08 15.10 6.31
N GLU A 223 -15.91 14.58 5.96
CA GLU A 223 -15.20 14.95 4.71
C GLU A 223 -16.06 14.65 3.47
N LEU A 224 -16.59 13.44 3.37
CA LEU A 224 -17.39 13.00 2.23
C LEU A 224 -18.71 13.77 2.15
N MET A 225 -19.37 14.04 3.28
CA MET A 225 -20.60 14.83 3.31
C MET A 225 -20.39 16.26 2.83
N GLN A 226 -19.25 16.89 3.16
CA GLN A 226 -18.90 18.22 2.63
C GLN A 226 -18.66 18.17 1.11
N ALA A 227 -17.99 17.13 0.62
CA ALA A 227 -17.74 16.94 -0.81
C ALA A 227 -19.05 16.67 -1.58
N PHE A 228 -19.91 15.79 -1.05
CA PHE A 228 -21.23 15.52 -1.61
C PHE A 228 -22.12 16.75 -1.63
N PHE A 229 -22.11 17.58 -0.58
CA PHE A 229 -22.88 18.82 -0.56
C PHE A 229 -22.53 19.72 -1.77
N LYS A 230 -21.23 19.90 -2.05
CA LYS A 230 -20.77 20.72 -3.19
C LYS A 230 -21.27 20.18 -4.53
N ILE A 231 -21.25 18.86 -4.71
CA ILE A 231 -21.72 18.21 -5.94
C ILE A 231 -23.24 18.32 -6.05
N ALA A 232 -23.97 17.96 -4.98
CA ALA A 232 -25.43 17.97 -4.95
C ALA A 232 -25.98 19.38 -5.16
N ASP A 233 -25.38 20.41 -4.54
CA ASP A 233 -25.81 21.79 -4.73
C ASP A 233 -25.60 22.26 -6.18
N ARG A 234 -24.56 21.77 -6.86
CA ARG A 234 -24.32 22.07 -8.29
C ARG A 234 -25.34 21.41 -9.22
N MET A 235 -26.05 20.37 -8.77
CA MET A 235 -27.09 19.69 -9.56
C MET A 235 -28.41 20.46 -9.61
N ARG A 236 -28.61 21.39 -8.68
CA ARG A 236 -29.82 22.22 -8.65
C ARG A 236 -29.98 23.01 -9.95
N ASN A 237 -31.19 22.97 -10.49
CA ASN A 237 -31.57 23.62 -11.73
C ASN A 237 -32.91 24.38 -11.63
N THR A 238 -33.57 24.33 -10.48
CA THR A 238 -34.75 25.14 -10.18
C THR A 238 -34.51 26.01 -8.94
N GLN A 239 -35.07 27.23 -8.95
CA GLN A 239 -34.95 28.19 -7.84
C GLN A 239 -36.07 27.99 -6.80
N THR A 240 -37.15 27.32 -7.19
CA THR A 240 -38.34 27.04 -6.38
C THR A 240 -38.71 25.57 -6.52
N CYS A 241 -38.99 24.92 -5.40
CA CYS A 241 -39.61 23.61 -5.32
C CYS A 241 -41.03 23.70 -5.95
N PRO A 242 -41.32 23.10 -7.12
CA PRO A 242 -42.67 23.07 -7.66
C PRO A 242 -43.58 22.21 -6.74
N PRO A 243 -44.89 22.48 -6.66
CA PRO A 243 -45.81 21.61 -5.94
C PRO A 243 -45.84 20.20 -6.57
N PHE A 244 -45.97 19.16 -5.74
CA PHE A 244 -45.80 17.74 -6.10
C PHE A 244 -46.67 17.25 -7.27
N ASN A 245 -47.77 17.94 -7.61
CA ASN A 245 -48.74 17.51 -8.62
C ASN A 245 -48.47 18.01 -10.06
N SER A 246 -47.32 18.63 -10.35
CA SER A 246 -47.08 19.23 -11.68
C SER A 246 -46.18 18.42 -12.63
N VAL A 247 -45.67 17.25 -12.24
CA VAL A 247 -44.91 16.38 -13.15
C VAL A 247 -45.86 15.32 -13.70
N GLN A 248 -46.19 15.38 -15.00
CA GLN A 248 -47.06 14.41 -15.63
C GLN A 248 -46.27 13.13 -16.01
N PRO A 249 -46.89 11.94 -15.98
CA PRO A 249 -46.21 10.68 -16.29
C PRO A 249 -45.60 10.59 -17.69
N GLU A 250 -46.08 11.40 -18.65
CA GLU A 250 -45.57 11.47 -20.02
C GLU A 250 -44.21 12.16 -20.20
N ASP A 251 -43.65 12.77 -19.16
CA ASP A 251 -42.36 13.49 -19.20
C ASP A 251 -41.15 12.63 -18.74
N LEU A 252 -41.32 11.31 -18.60
CA LEU A 252 -40.28 10.31 -18.27
C LEU A 252 -40.04 9.32 -19.42
#